data_AF-A0A7C4IGX1-F1
#
_entry.id   AF-A0A7C4IGX1-F1
#
_cell.length_a   1.000
_cell.length_b   1.000
_cell.length_c   1.000
_cell.angle_alpha   90.00
_cell.angle_beta   90.00
_cell.angle_gamma   90.00
#
_symmetry.space_group_name_H-M   'P 1'
#
loop_
_entity.id
_entity.type
_entity.pdbx_description
1 polymer ?
#
loop_
_entity_poly.entity_id
_entity_poly.type
_entity_poly.pdbx_seq_one_letter_code
_entity_poly.pdbx_strand_id
1 'polypeptide(L)' 'MMKIKKYIEEAFQELLYKVSWPSWAELQSSAIVVMVSSLIIALIVFGMDLIFDNVLTMVYKMFS' A
#
# COMPACT_ATOMS: atom_id res chain seq x y z
N MET A 1 -13.43 -5.10 -35.40
CA MET A 1 -13.23 -3.84 -34.64
C MET A 1 -14.47 -3.30 -33.93
N MET A 2 -15.65 -3.19 -34.56
CA MET A 2 -16.87 -2.67 -33.90
C MET A 2 -17.28 -3.41 -32.60
N LYS A 3 -17.09 -4.74 -32.54
CA LYS A 3 -17.45 -5.54 -31.35
C LYS A 3 -16.61 -5.21 -30.11
N ILE A 4 -15.30 -4.99 -30.27
CA ILE A 4 -14.40 -4.67 -29.14
C ILE A 4 -14.70 -3.28 -28.61
N LYS A 5 -14.93 -2.31 -29.50
CA LYS A 5 -15.28 -0.94 -29.11
C LYS A 5 -16.56 -0.90 -28.28
N LYS A 6 -17.58 -1.65 -28.71
CA LYS A 6 -18.86 -1.78 -28.01
C LYS A 6 -18.73 -2.52 -26.66
N TYR A 7 -17.88 -3.55 -26.60
CA TYR A 7 -17.62 -4.30 -25.37
C TYR A 7 -16.90 -3.46 -24.30
N ILE A 8 -15.93 -2.62 -24.71
CA ILE A 8 -15.27 -1.67 -23.80
C ILE A 8 -16.26 -0.62 -23.32
N GLU A 9 -17.13 -0.13 -24.20
CA GLU A 9 -18.15 0.87 -23.87
C GLU A 9 -19.21 0.32 -22.90
N GLU A 10 -19.67 -0.91 -23.12
CA GLU A 10 -20.58 -1.64 -22.21
C GLU A 10 -19.90 -1.95 -20.86
N ALA A 11 -18.64 -2.38 -20.85
CA ALA A 11 -17.88 -2.60 -19.61
C ALA A 11 -17.66 -1.30 -18.82
N PHE A 12 -17.44 -0.17 -19.51
CA PHE A 12 -17.28 1.13 -18.84
C PHE A 12 -18.59 1.61 -18.22
N GLN A 13 -19.71 1.40 -18.90
CA GLN A 13 -21.04 1.66 -18.36
C GLN A 13 -21.34 0.75 -17.16
N GLU A 14 -21.03 -0.55 -17.23
CA GLU A 14 -21.22 -1.46 -16.08
C GLU A 14 -20.36 -1.09 -14.87
N LEU A 15 -19.11 -0.71 -15.07
CA LEU A 15 -18.21 -0.30 -13.98
C LEU A 15 -18.67 1.02 -13.32
N LEU A 16 -19.28 1.93 -14.08
CA LEU A 16 -19.79 3.20 -13.57
C LEU A 16 -21.15 3.07 -12.88
N TYR A 17 -22.05 2.25 -13.40
CA TYR A 17 -23.44 2.16 -12.92
C TYR A 17 -23.72 0.96 -12.00
N LYS A 18 -22.85 -0.05 -11.98
CA LYS A 18 -23.09 -1.32 -11.26
C LYS A 18 -22.03 -1.65 -10.22
N VAL A 19 -21.18 -0.71 -9.87
CA VAL A 19 -20.17 -0.89 -8.82
C VAL A 19 -20.30 0.22 -7.80
N SER A 20 -20.35 -0.16 -6.53
CA SER A 20 -20.35 0.75 -5.39
C SER A 20 -18.96 1.35 -5.18
N TRP A 21 -18.47 2.14 -6.16
CA TRP A 21 -17.27 2.94 -5.94
C TRP A 21 -17.57 3.92 -4.80
N PRO A 22 -16.72 3.95 -3.76
CA PRO A 22 -16.88 4.90 -2.67
C PRO A 22 -16.86 6.32 -3.23
N SER A 23 -17.46 7.26 -2.50
CA SER A 23 -17.28 8.67 -2.86
C SER A 23 -15.79 9.05 -2.73
N TRP A 24 -15.33 10.01 -3.53
CA TRP A 24 -13.93 10.46 -3.51
C TRP A 24 -13.42 10.83 -2.10
N ALA A 25 -14.31 11.32 -1.23
CA ALA A 25 -14.02 11.62 0.17
C ALA A 25 -13.71 10.36 1.01
N GLU A 26 -14.44 9.26 0.81
CA GLU A 26 -14.23 7.98 1.52
C GLU A 26 -12.96 7.27 1.03
N LEU A 27 -12.65 7.38 -0.26
CA LEU A 27 -11.38 6.90 -0.81
C LEU A 27 -10.19 7.64 -0.21
N GLN A 28 -10.28 8.97 -0.11
CA GLN A 28 -9.23 9.76 0.50
C GLN A 28 -9.06 9.42 1.99
N SER A 29 -10.16 9.23 2.71
CA SER A 29 -10.12 8.78 4.11
C SER A 29 -9.40 7.43 4.25
N SER A 30 -9.76 6.45 3.42
CA SER A 30 -9.14 5.12 3.43
C SER A 30 -7.66 5.19 3.05
N ALA A 31 -7.30 6.00 2.05
CA ALA A 31 -5.92 6.20 1.62
C ALA A 31 -5.06 6.86 2.71
N ILE A 32 -5.61 7.84 3.44
CA ILE A 32 -4.91 8.48 4.57
C ILE A 32 -4.64 7.47 5.68
N VAL A 33 -5.62 6.62 6.01
CA VAL A 33 -5.44 5.58 7.04
C VAL A 33 -4.32 4.61 6.64
N VAL A 34 -4.29 4.17 5.38
CA VAL A 34 -3.23 3.28 4.88
C VAL A 34 -1.87 3.98 4.88
N MET A 35 -1.81 5.24 4.47
CA MET A 35 -0.58 6.04 4.48
C MET A 35 0.01 6.14 5.89
N VAL A 36 -0.80 6.48 6.90
CA VAL A 36 -0.35 6.56 8.30
C VAL A 36 0.07 5.18 8.81
N SER A 37 -0.67 4.13 8.50
CA SER A 37 -0.31 2.75 8.86
C SER A 37 1.04 2.34 8.28
N SER A 38 1.30 2.69 7.02
CA SER A 38 2.57 2.40 6.35
C SER A 38 3.75 3.15 6.99
N LEU A 39 3.52 4.38 7.45
CA LEU A 39 4.52 5.19 8.15
C LEU A 39 4.91 4.55 9.50
N ILE A 40 3.92 4.05 10.25
CA ILE A 40 4.17 3.37 11.53
C ILE A 40 4.99 2.10 11.31
N ILE A 41 4.65 1.29 10.31
CA ILE A 41 5.41 0.08 9.97
C ILE A 41 6.85 0.44 9.57
N ALA A 42 7.05 1.50 8.79
CA ALA A 42 8.37 1.96 8.41
C ALA A 42 9.23 2.35 9.63
N LEU A 43 8.64 3.03 10.63
CA LEU A 43 9.35 3.37 11.88
C LEU A 43 9.72 2.13 12.70
N ILE A 44 8.87 1.12 12.73
CA ILE A 44 9.15 -0.15 13.42
C ILE A 44 10.32 -0.88 12.75
N VAL A 45 10.31 -0.99 11.42
CA VAL A 45 11.41 -1.61 10.66
C VAL A 45 12.70 -0.85 10.89
N PHE A 46 12.66 0.49 10.84
CA PHE A 46 13.83 1.32 11.13
C PHE A 46 14.41 1.06 12.54
N GLY A 47 13.56 0.94 13.56
CA GLY A 47 14.00 0.59 14.91
C GLY A 47 14.61 -0.81 14.97
N MET A 48 14.03 -1.77 14.26
CA MET A 48 14.54 -3.14 14.17
C MET A 48 15.92 -3.17 13.50
N ASP A 49 16.11 -2.46 12.40
CA ASP A 49 17.39 -2.39 11.67
C ASP A 49 18.50 -1.84 12.57
N LEU A 50 18.22 -0.78 13.35
CA LEU A 50 19.18 -0.23 14.31
C LEU A 50 19.55 -1.21 15.42
N ILE A 51 18.58 -1.99 15.92
CA ILE A 51 18.83 -3.00 16.95
C ILE A 51 19.71 -4.11 16.37
N PHE A 52 19.37 -4.63 15.20
CA PHE A 52 20.14 -5.70 14.57
C PHE A 52 21.57 -5.30 14.25
N ASP A 53 21.79 -4.10 13.72
CA ASP A 53 23.14 -3.59 13.42
C ASP A 53 24.00 -3.49 14.70
N ASN A 54 23.43 -2.97 15.78
CA ASN A 54 24.13 -2.86 17.06
C ASN A 54 24.42 -4.23 17.69
N VAL A 55 23.46 -5.16 17.67
CA VAL A 55 23.64 -6.51 18.21
C VAL A 55 24.68 -7.27 17.40
N LEU A 56 24.60 -7.25 16.07
CA LEU A 56 25.58 -7.90 15.20
C LEU A 56 26.98 -7.31 15.41
N THR A 57 27.11 -5.98 15.49
CA THR A 57 28.38 -5.33 15.77
C THR A 57 28.96 -5.75 17.12
N MET A 58 28.14 -5.89 18.16
CA MET A 58 28.59 -6.38 19.47
C MET A 58 29.07 -7.84 19.38
N VAL A 59 28.30 -8.71 18.72
CA VAL A 59 28.66 -10.13 18.55
C VAL A 59 29.97 -10.24 17.76
N TYR A 60 30.11 -9.53 16.64
CA TYR A 60 31.36 -9.53 15.87
C TYR A 60 32.56 -9.02 16.66
N LYS A 61 32.37 -8.00 17.51
CA LYS A 61 33.43 -7.51 18.42
C LYS A 61 33.80 -8.48 19.54
N MET A 62 32.90 -9.40 19.92
CA MET A 62 33.18 -10.41 20.94
C MET A 62 33.88 -11.66 20.39
N PHE A 63 33.67 -11.97 19.11
CA PHE A 63 34.29 -13.12 18.44
C PHE A 63 35.58 -12.77 17.67
N SER A 64 35.90 -11.47 17.55
CA SER A 64 37.21 -10.95 17.10
C SER A 64 38.06 -10.53 18.29
#